data_AF-A0A5B6YZS9-F1
#
_entry.id   AF-A0A5B6YZS9-F1
#
_cell.length_a   1.000
_cell.length_b   1.000
_cell.length_c   1.000
_cell.angle_alpha   90.00
_cell.angle_beta   90.00
_cell.angle_gamma   90.00
#
_symmetry.space_group_name_H-M   'P 1'
#
loop_
_entity.id
_entity.type
_entity.pdbx_description
1 polymer ?
#
loop_
_entity_poly.entity_id
_entity_poly.type
_entity_poly.pdbx_seq_one_letter_code
_entity_poly.pdbx_strand_id
1 'polypeptide(L)'
;MADGERASNKQIIFKDYITGFPKESDMILTTATINLKVPQGSNAILVKNLYLSCDPYMRVRMKKFEGSYIEPFKPSSPINGLGVARVLDSGHPNFKKGDLVWGRTGWEEYSIITAPETVFKIHHTDVPLSYYTGILGMPGMTAYVGFHEICSPKKGEYVFISAASGAVGQLVGQFAKLLGCYVVGSAGTKEKVDLLKNKFGFDEAFNYKEEQDWDAALKRYFPDGIDIYFENVGGKMLDAVLLNMRLRGRIAVCGMISQYNFD
;
A
#
# COMPACT_ATOMS: atom_id res chain seq x y z
N MET A 1 -24.26 -31.74 20.32
CA MET A 1 -22.91 -31.58 19.73
C MET A 1 -23.09 -30.79 18.46
N ALA A 2 -22.71 -29.51 18.46
CA ALA A 2 -22.97 -28.61 17.33
C ALA A 2 -21.91 -28.85 16.26
N ASP A 3 -22.26 -29.64 15.25
CA ASP A 3 -21.50 -29.69 13.99
C ASP A 3 -21.56 -28.27 13.39
N GLY A 4 -20.51 -27.48 13.61
CA GLY A 4 -20.34 -26.22 12.91
C GLY A 4 -20.10 -26.53 11.44
N GLU A 5 -20.85 -25.89 10.53
CA GLU A 5 -20.64 -26.03 9.09
C GLU A 5 -19.15 -25.80 8.78
N ARG A 6 -18.48 -26.82 8.23
CA ARG A 6 -17.11 -26.73 7.77
C ARG A 6 -17.08 -26.34 6.30
N ALA A 7 -16.10 -25.54 5.92
CA ALA A 7 -15.87 -25.15 4.53
C ALA A 7 -14.42 -25.43 4.11
N SER A 8 -14.25 -25.72 2.82
CA SER A 8 -12.95 -25.62 2.17
C SER A 8 -12.48 -24.16 2.20
N ASN A 9 -11.18 -23.95 2.45
CA ASN A 9 -10.56 -22.63 2.52
C ASN A 9 -9.24 -22.66 1.77
N LYS A 10 -9.21 -22.16 0.53
CA LYS A 10 -7.95 -21.99 -0.21
C LYS A 10 -7.08 -20.91 0.46
N GLN A 11 -5.78 -21.14 0.52
CA GLN A 11 -4.82 -20.25 1.17
C GLN A 11 -3.56 -20.10 0.31
N ILE A 12 -2.95 -18.91 0.34
CA ILE A 12 -1.60 -18.67 -0.18
C ILE A 12 -0.63 -18.69 1.00
N ILE A 13 0.16 -19.75 1.08
CA ILE A 13 1.12 -20.00 2.16
C ILE A 13 2.47 -19.42 1.79
N PHE A 14 3.07 -18.68 2.71
CA PHE A 14 4.46 -18.24 2.63
C PHE A 14 5.39 -19.41 3.02
N LYS A 15 6.25 -19.88 2.11
CA LYS A 15 7.04 -21.09 2.37
C LYS A 15 8.14 -20.87 3.40
N ASP A 16 9.03 -19.92 3.12
CA ASP A 16 10.18 -19.58 3.96
C ASP A 16 10.70 -18.18 3.61
N TYR A 17 11.64 -17.67 4.42
CA TYR A 17 12.24 -16.35 4.22
C TYR A 17 12.98 -16.19 2.89
N ILE A 18 12.89 -14.98 2.33
CA ILE A 18 13.36 -14.65 0.98
C ILE A 18 14.53 -13.67 1.03
N THR A 19 15.65 -14.08 0.42
CA THR A 19 16.78 -13.21 0.04
C THR A 19 16.60 -12.72 -1.39
N GLY A 20 16.90 -11.45 -1.67
CA GLY A 20 16.75 -10.89 -3.02
C GLY A 20 15.30 -10.67 -3.46
N PHE A 21 14.98 -10.87 -4.74
CA PHE A 21 13.63 -10.67 -5.26
C PHE A 21 12.73 -11.90 -4.99
N PRO A 22 11.47 -11.70 -4.57
CA PRO A 22 10.53 -12.80 -4.38
C PRO A 22 10.14 -13.41 -5.72
N LYS A 23 9.91 -14.73 -5.71
CA LYS A 23 9.43 -15.52 -6.84
C LYS A 23 8.08 -16.13 -6.49
N GLU A 24 7.28 -16.46 -7.50
CA GLU A 24 6.03 -17.20 -7.30
C GLU A 24 6.25 -18.53 -6.56
N SER A 25 7.40 -19.17 -6.78
CA SER A 25 7.80 -20.41 -6.11
C SER A 25 7.96 -20.29 -4.59
N ASP A 26 8.09 -19.08 -4.05
CA ASP A 26 8.24 -18.84 -2.60
C ASP A 26 6.88 -18.88 -1.88
N MET A 27 5.80 -18.97 -2.65
CA MET A 27 4.43 -19.10 -2.19
C MET A 27 3.82 -20.41 -2.70
N ILE A 28 2.82 -20.93 -1.99
CA ILE A 28 2.08 -22.11 -2.42
C ILE A 28 0.60 -21.95 -2.17
N LEU A 29 -0.19 -22.25 -3.20
CA LEU A 29 -1.64 -22.40 -3.07
C LEU A 29 -1.93 -23.75 -2.42
N THR A 30 -2.60 -23.72 -1.28
CA THR A 30 -3.07 -24.92 -0.57
C THR A 30 -4.57 -24.81 -0.31
N THR A 31 -5.18 -25.91 0.15
CA THR A 31 -6.57 -25.94 0.58
C THR A 31 -6.64 -26.51 1.99
N ALA A 32 -7.14 -25.70 2.93
CA ALA A 32 -7.41 -26.09 4.30
C ALA A 32 -8.92 -26.29 4.53
N THR A 33 -9.29 -26.65 5.76
CA THR A 33 -10.69 -26.67 6.20
C THR A 33 -10.85 -25.69 7.36
N ILE A 34 -11.95 -24.94 7.38
CA ILE A 34 -12.27 -23.97 8.44
C ILE A 34 -13.67 -24.23 8.99
N ASN A 35 -13.89 -23.97 10.28
CA ASN A 35 -15.23 -23.95 10.88
C ASN A 35 -15.88 -22.59 10.61
N LEU A 36 -17.14 -22.57 10.14
CA LEU A 36 -17.88 -21.34 9.87
C LEU A 36 -18.53 -20.71 11.12
N LYS A 37 -17.87 -20.86 12.27
CA LYS A 37 -18.23 -20.22 13.52
C LYS A 37 -16.99 -19.77 14.26
N VAL A 38 -17.08 -18.65 14.97
CA VAL A 38 -16.02 -18.22 15.87
C VAL A 38 -15.95 -19.17 17.07
N PRO A 39 -14.77 -19.33 17.71
CA PRO A 39 -14.67 -20.10 18.95
C PRO A 39 -15.62 -19.55 20.02
N GLN A 40 -16.35 -20.43 20.70
CA GLN A 40 -17.32 -20.03 21.73
C GLN A 40 -16.63 -19.22 22.83
N GLY A 41 -17.22 -18.07 23.20
CA GLY A 41 -16.66 -17.17 24.21
C GLY A 41 -15.49 -16.30 23.74
N SER A 42 -15.06 -16.43 22.47
CA SER A 42 -14.06 -15.53 21.91
C SER A 42 -14.68 -14.19 21.50
N ASN A 43 -13.87 -13.13 21.55
CA ASN A 43 -14.23 -11.82 20.99
C ASN A 43 -13.85 -11.72 19.49
N ALA A 44 -13.67 -12.84 18.79
CA ALA A 44 -13.20 -12.87 17.41
C ALA A 44 -14.34 -12.60 16.41
N ILE A 45 -13.98 -12.30 15.17
CA ILE A 45 -14.91 -12.29 14.03
C ILE A 45 -14.43 -13.27 12.96
N LEU A 46 -15.36 -14.03 12.38
CA LEU A 46 -15.12 -14.83 11.19
C LEU A 46 -15.55 -14.02 9.98
N VAL A 47 -14.66 -13.89 8.99
CA VAL A 47 -14.92 -13.14 7.78
C VAL A 47 -14.70 -13.98 6.52
N LYS A 48 -15.44 -13.67 5.46
CA LYS A 48 -15.15 -14.09 4.09
C LYS A 48 -14.40 -12.98 3.37
N ASN A 49 -13.19 -13.25 2.92
CA ASN A 49 -12.38 -12.27 2.21
C ASN A 49 -12.91 -12.08 0.79
N LEU A 50 -13.02 -10.81 0.37
CA LEU A 50 -13.58 -10.42 -0.93
C LEU A 50 -12.51 -9.83 -1.85
N TYR A 51 -11.64 -9.00 -1.28
CA TYR A 51 -10.53 -8.34 -1.98
C TYR A 51 -9.29 -8.35 -1.10
N LEU A 52 -8.12 -8.45 -1.72
CA LEU A 52 -6.81 -8.40 -1.07
C LEU A 52 -5.97 -7.31 -1.75
N SER A 53 -5.20 -6.58 -0.95
CA SER A 53 -4.20 -5.63 -1.44
C SER A 53 -2.84 -6.31 -1.60
N CYS A 54 -2.12 -5.91 -2.64
CA CYS A 54 -0.70 -6.21 -2.82
C CYS A 54 0.10 -4.93 -2.57
N ASP A 55 0.66 -4.80 -1.37
CA ASP A 55 1.37 -3.58 -0.96
C ASP A 55 2.89 -3.82 -0.89
N PRO A 56 3.74 -2.87 -1.32
CA PRO A 56 5.20 -3.05 -1.32
C PRO A 56 5.81 -3.45 0.02
N TYR A 57 5.28 -2.96 1.15
CA TYR A 57 5.79 -3.29 2.49
C TYR A 57 5.72 -4.80 2.80
N MET A 58 4.84 -5.54 2.13
CA MET A 58 4.72 -6.99 2.30
C MET A 58 6.03 -7.71 1.97
N ARG A 59 6.83 -7.18 1.01
CA ARG A 59 8.15 -7.73 0.70
C ARG A 59 9.08 -7.68 1.91
N VAL A 60 9.09 -6.58 2.66
CA VAL A 60 9.95 -6.43 3.84
C VAL A 60 9.67 -7.56 4.84
N ARG A 61 8.38 -7.89 5.04
CA ARG A 61 7.92 -8.97 5.93
C ARG A 61 8.33 -10.37 5.46
N MET A 62 8.76 -10.55 4.22
CA MET A 62 9.27 -11.83 3.73
C MET A 62 10.73 -12.07 4.11
N LYS A 63 11.40 -11.13 4.81
CA LYS A 63 12.74 -11.35 5.39
C LYS A 63 12.60 -11.72 6.87
N LYS A 64 13.63 -12.38 7.40
CA LYS A 64 13.79 -12.55 8.85
C LYS A 64 14.45 -11.28 9.43
N PHE A 65 13.79 -10.64 10.38
CA PHE A 65 14.33 -9.48 11.11
C PHE A 65 13.65 -9.37 12.49
N GLU A 66 14.22 -8.55 13.37
CA GLU A 66 13.68 -8.23 14.70
C GLU A 66 13.60 -6.70 14.87
N GLY A 67 12.77 -6.22 15.80
CA GLY A 67 12.72 -4.80 16.19
C GLY A 67 12.07 -3.82 15.19
N SER A 68 11.31 -4.31 14.20
CA SER A 68 10.54 -3.44 13.28
C SER A 68 9.13 -3.16 13.82
N TYR A 69 8.51 -2.09 13.32
CA TYR A 69 7.12 -1.74 13.61
C TYR A 69 6.09 -2.76 13.06
N ILE A 70 6.55 -3.68 12.21
CA ILE A 70 5.72 -4.75 11.63
C ILE A 70 6.47 -6.07 11.67
N GLU A 71 5.79 -7.12 12.13
CA GLU A 71 6.40 -8.45 12.25
C GLU A 71 6.62 -9.13 10.89
N PRO A 72 7.68 -9.93 10.75
CA PRO A 72 7.88 -10.76 9.58
C PRO A 72 6.74 -11.78 9.43
N PHE A 73 6.53 -12.27 8.21
CA PHE A 73 5.64 -13.38 7.97
C PHE A 73 6.21 -14.64 8.62
N LYS A 74 5.31 -15.43 9.21
CA LYS A 74 5.66 -16.75 9.73
C LYS A 74 5.74 -17.73 8.56
N PRO A 75 6.89 -18.43 8.37
CA PRO A 75 6.99 -19.51 7.41
C PRO A 75 5.89 -20.57 7.61
N SER A 76 5.50 -21.23 6.51
CA SER A 76 4.45 -22.25 6.48
C SER A 76 3.09 -21.77 7.01
N SER A 77 2.82 -20.47 6.98
CA SER A 77 1.53 -19.88 7.36
C SER A 77 0.96 -19.05 6.20
N PRO A 78 -0.37 -18.80 6.17
CA PRO A 78 -0.95 -17.90 5.19
C PRO A 78 -0.28 -16.52 5.24
N ILE A 79 -0.02 -15.95 4.06
CA ILE A 79 0.33 -14.53 3.95
C ILE A 79 -0.82 -13.72 4.54
N ASN A 80 -0.51 -12.61 5.21
CA ASN A 80 -1.53 -11.65 5.63
C ASN A 80 -1.22 -10.25 5.13
N GLY A 81 -2.26 -9.50 4.84
CA GLY A 81 -2.16 -8.16 4.27
C GLY A 81 -3.45 -7.40 4.51
N LEU A 82 -3.58 -6.24 3.86
CA LEU A 82 -4.84 -5.50 3.91
C LEU A 82 -5.83 -6.10 2.93
N GLY A 83 -7.10 -6.11 3.32
CA GLY A 83 -8.17 -6.62 2.48
C GLY A 83 -9.52 -6.08 2.89
N VAL A 84 -10.53 -6.44 2.10
CA VAL A 84 -11.94 -6.17 2.37
C VAL A 84 -12.64 -7.50 2.54
N ALA A 85 -13.44 -7.60 3.59
CA ALA A 85 -14.08 -8.84 3.98
C ALA A 85 -15.52 -8.62 4.46
N ARG A 86 -16.31 -9.69 4.46
CA ARG A 86 -17.67 -9.71 4.99
C ARG A 86 -17.75 -10.59 6.22
N VAL A 87 -18.31 -10.07 7.31
CA VAL A 87 -18.51 -10.81 8.56
C VAL A 87 -19.53 -11.93 8.34
N LEU A 88 -19.17 -13.16 8.68
CA LEU A 88 -20.04 -14.33 8.63
C LEU A 88 -20.57 -14.74 10.01
N ASP A 89 -19.73 -14.61 11.02
CA ASP A 89 -20.04 -14.89 12.42
C ASP A 89 -19.20 -13.99 13.33
N SER A 90 -19.69 -13.66 14.51
CA SER A 90 -19.04 -12.66 15.38
C SER A 90 -19.33 -12.94 16.85
N GLY A 91 -18.27 -12.94 17.66
CA GLY A 91 -18.36 -12.85 19.12
C GLY A 91 -18.18 -11.43 19.64
N HIS A 92 -17.97 -10.45 18.75
CA HIS A 92 -17.68 -9.06 19.09
C HIS A 92 -18.92 -8.17 18.92
N PRO A 93 -19.34 -7.38 19.93
CA PRO A 93 -20.62 -6.65 19.90
C PRO A 93 -20.73 -5.58 18.80
N ASN A 94 -19.60 -4.99 18.38
CA ASN A 94 -19.58 -3.95 17.33
C ASN A 94 -19.71 -4.51 15.90
N PHE A 95 -19.62 -5.83 15.71
CA PHE A 95 -19.65 -6.48 14.40
C PHE A 95 -20.75 -7.54 14.36
N LYS A 96 -21.56 -7.51 13.30
CA LYS A 96 -22.63 -8.48 13.06
C LYS A 96 -22.49 -9.13 11.69
N LYS A 97 -23.07 -10.33 11.55
CA LYS A 97 -23.15 -11.03 10.26
C LYS A 97 -23.67 -10.10 9.17
N GLY A 98 -22.99 -10.09 8.02
CA GLY A 98 -23.31 -9.24 6.87
C GLY A 98 -22.58 -7.90 6.84
N ASP A 99 -22.00 -7.44 7.96
CA ASP A 99 -21.16 -6.23 7.96
C ASP A 99 -19.98 -6.39 6.99
N LEU A 100 -19.62 -5.28 6.34
CA LEU A 100 -18.42 -5.18 5.52
C LEU A 100 -17.33 -4.48 6.33
N VAL A 101 -16.11 -5.00 6.24
CA VAL A 101 -14.95 -4.47 6.96
C VAL A 101 -13.75 -4.39 6.04
N TRP A 102 -12.82 -3.48 6.34
CA TRP A 102 -11.48 -3.48 5.76
C TRP A 102 -10.43 -3.45 6.86
N GLY A 103 -9.27 -4.06 6.62
CA GLY A 103 -8.18 -4.14 7.58
C GLY A 103 -7.29 -5.35 7.32
N ARG A 104 -6.51 -5.77 8.33
CA ARG A 104 -5.63 -6.93 8.19
C ARG A 104 -6.44 -8.23 8.12
N THR A 105 -6.17 -9.04 7.09
CA THR A 105 -6.76 -10.36 6.90
C THR A 105 -5.76 -11.31 6.22
N GLY A 106 -6.09 -12.61 6.16
CA GLY A 106 -5.27 -13.61 5.48
C GLY A 106 -5.47 -13.60 3.96
N TRP A 107 -4.45 -14.02 3.22
CA TRP A 107 -4.55 -14.39 1.80
C TRP A 107 -5.18 -15.78 1.69
N GLU A 108 -6.48 -15.81 1.96
CA GLU A 108 -7.31 -16.99 2.05
C GLU A 108 -8.78 -16.63 1.80
N GLU A 109 -9.67 -17.61 1.61
CA GLU A 109 -11.10 -17.35 1.36
C GLU A 109 -11.84 -16.91 2.63
N TYR A 110 -11.45 -17.45 3.79
CA TYR A 110 -12.05 -17.14 5.09
C TYR A 110 -10.97 -16.95 6.15
N SER A 111 -11.13 -15.94 7.01
CA SER A 111 -10.19 -15.66 8.10
C SER A 111 -10.93 -15.51 9.43
N ILE A 112 -10.33 -16.01 10.52
CA ILE A 112 -10.72 -15.65 11.88
C ILE A 112 -9.82 -14.51 12.34
N ILE A 113 -10.42 -13.36 12.60
CA ILE A 113 -9.72 -12.17 13.10
C ILE A 113 -9.93 -12.13 14.62
N THR A 114 -8.86 -12.41 15.35
CA THR A 114 -8.87 -12.48 16.83
C THR A 114 -8.74 -11.12 17.52
N ALA A 115 -8.34 -10.09 16.78
CA ALA A 115 -8.22 -8.70 17.22
C ALA A 115 -9.11 -7.78 16.35
N PRO A 116 -10.44 -7.82 16.48
CA PRO A 116 -11.36 -7.07 15.59
C PRO A 116 -11.24 -5.55 15.69
N GLU A 117 -10.63 -5.01 16.73
CA GLU A 117 -10.29 -3.59 16.85
C GLU A 117 -9.29 -3.11 15.78
N THR A 118 -8.58 -4.05 15.13
CA THR A 118 -7.66 -3.75 14.02
C THR A 118 -8.34 -3.63 12.66
N VAL A 119 -9.66 -3.87 12.58
CA VAL A 119 -10.44 -3.71 11.35
C VAL A 119 -11.44 -2.56 11.48
N PHE A 120 -11.72 -1.93 10.35
CA PHE A 120 -12.61 -0.79 10.23
C PHE A 120 -13.89 -1.23 9.54
N LYS A 121 -15.03 -0.87 10.13
CA LYS A 121 -16.33 -1.10 9.51
C LYS A 121 -16.53 -0.18 8.31
N ILE A 122 -17.01 -0.73 7.20
CA ILE A 122 -17.35 0.02 5.99
C ILE A 122 -18.78 0.54 6.14
N HIS A 123 -18.92 1.87 6.17
CA HIS A 123 -20.20 2.55 6.28
C HIS A 123 -20.75 3.03 4.92
N HIS A 124 -19.86 3.33 3.97
CA HIS A 124 -20.21 3.81 2.64
C HIS A 124 -20.06 2.69 1.61
N THR A 125 -21.19 2.24 1.08
CA THR A 125 -21.26 1.15 0.09
C THR A 125 -21.75 1.63 -1.28
N ASP A 126 -21.86 2.95 -1.46
CA ASP A 126 -22.16 3.65 -2.70
C ASP A 126 -20.94 3.77 -3.63
N VAL A 127 -19.77 3.31 -3.17
CA VAL A 127 -18.51 3.22 -3.93
C VAL A 127 -18.09 1.75 -4.10
N PRO A 128 -17.28 1.41 -5.12
CA PRO A 128 -16.75 0.06 -5.28
C PRO A 128 -16.00 -0.40 -4.03
N LEU A 129 -16.33 -1.59 -3.49
CA LEU A 129 -15.71 -2.10 -2.27
C LEU A 129 -14.19 -2.24 -2.36
N SER A 130 -13.67 -2.52 -3.55
CA SER A 130 -12.22 -2.57 -3.80
C SER A 130 -11.50 -1.24 -3.52
N TYR A 131 -12.20 -0.10 -3.46
CA TYR A 131 -11.55 1.17 -3.13
C TYR A 131 -10.99 1.20 -1.70
N TYR A 132 -11.54 0.38 -0.79
CA TYR A 132 -11.05 0.24 0.58
C TYR A 132 -9.73 -0.54 0.69
N THR A 133 -9.22 -1.15 -0.38
CA THR A 133 -7.83 -1.64 -0.42
C THR A 133 -6.84 -0.56 -0.91
N GLY A 134 -7.33 0.58 -1.37
CA GLY A 134 -6.53 1.65 -1.99
C GLY A 134 -6.91 3.04 -1.50
N ILE A 135 -7.61 3.81 -2.34
CA ILE A 135 -7.94 5.23 -2.12
C ILE A 135 -8.74 5.52 -0.84
N LEU A 136 -9.60 4.59 -0.40
CA LEU A 136 -10.35 4.72 0.86
C LEU A 136 -9.76 3.87 2.00
N GLY A 137 -8.64 3.19 1.72
CA GLY A 137 -7.91 2.38 2.68
C GLY A 137 -6.58 3.00 3.07
N MET A 138 -5.64 2.14 3.44
CA MET A 138 -4.31 2.55 3.90
C MET A 138 -3.50 3.35 2.84
N PRO A 139 -3.49 3.01 1.52
CA PRO A 139 -2.76 3.81 0.54
C PRO A 139 -3.28 5.25 0.41
N GLY A 140 -4.61 5.45 0.48
CA GLY A 140 -5.21 6.78 0.48
C GLY A 140 -4.86 7.58 1.73
N MET A 141 -4.94 6.95 2.91
CA MET A 141 -4.53 7.58 4.17
C MET A 141 -3.05 7.96 4.17
N THR A 142 -2.20 7.10 3.60
CA THR A 142 -0.76 7.35 3.44
C THR A 142 -0.49 8.58 2.57
N ALA A 143 -1.19 8.71 1.45
CA ALA A 143 -1.09 9.88 0.59
C ALA A 143 -1.54 11.15 1.31
N TYR A 144 -2.68 11.09 2.02
CA TYR A 144 -3.24 12.23 2.74
C TYR A 144 -2.30 12.73 3.84
N VAL A 145 -1.90 11.86 4.76
CA VAL A 145 -1.02 12.24 5.87
C VAL A 145 0.36 12.66 5.37
N GLY A 146 0.95 11.87 4.46
CA GLY A 146 2.27 12.16 3.93
C GLY A 146 2.32 13.51 3.23
N PHE A 147 1.29 13.85 2.45
CA PHE A 147 1.27 15.13 1.74
C PHE A 147 0.86 16.29 2.66
N HIS A 148 -0.26 16.21 3.38
CA HIS A 148 -0.78 17.35 4.12
C HIS A 148 -0.03 17.61 5.43
N GLU A 149 0.27 16.57 6.20
CA GLU A 149 0.88 16.71 7.52
C GLU A 149 2.41 16.73 7.44
N ILE A 150 3.00 15.81 6.69
CA ILE A 150 4.48 15.67 6.66
C ILE A 150 5.12 16.67 5.70
N CYS A 151 4.61 16.81 4.47
CA CYS A 151 5.18 17.80 3.55
C CYS A 151 4.83 19.25 3.92
N SER A 152 3.77 19.50 4.71
CA SER A 152 3.32 20.85 5.06
C SER A 152 3.24 21.80 3.84
N PRO A 153 2.42 21.46 2.82
CA PRO A 153 2.53 22.03 1.48
C PRO A 153 1.90 23.42 1.39
N LYS A 154 2.41 24.24 0.48
CA LYS A 154 1.90 25.59 0.18
C LYS A 154 1.59 25.73 -1.30
N LYS A 155 0.57 26.53 -1.60
CA LYS A 155 0.23 26.89 -2.98
C LYS A 155 1.45 27.51 -3.68
N GLY A 156 1.68 27.10 -4.93
CA GLY A 156 2.80 27.57 -5.75
C GLY A 156 4.13 26.85 -5.54
N GLU A 157 4.23 25.90 -4.59
CA GLU A 157 5.43 25.09 -4.40
C GLU A 157 5.60 24.03 -5.51
N TYR A 158 6.87 23.63 -5.71
CA TYR A 158 7.30 22.68 -6.72
C TYR A 158 7.44 21.28 -6.10
N VAL A 159 6.63 20.33 -6.56
CA VAL A 159 6.47 19.00 -5.96
C VAL A 159 6.95 17.93 -6.93
N PHE A 160 7.91 17.12 -6.49
CA PHE A 160 8.32 15.91 -7.17
C PHE A 160 7.77 14.67 -6.45
N ILE A 161 7.32 13.69 -7.23
CA ILE A 161 6.77 12.43 -6.71
C ILE A 161 7.44 11.26 -7.45
N SER A 162 8.13 10.40 -6.72
CA SER A 162 8.66 9.14 -7.28
C SER A 162 7.60 8.04 -7.24
N ALA A 163 7.67 7.10 -8.19
CA ALA A 163 6.62 6.09 -8.41
C ALA A 163 5.20 6.69 -8.51
N ALA A 164 5.09 7.83 -9.21
CA ALA A 164 3.92 8.69 -9.19
C ALA A 164 2.64 8.03 -9.71
N SER A 165 2.73 7.00 -10.56
CA SER A 165 1.56 6.28 -11.06
C SER A 165 1.06 5.19 -10.08
N GLY A 166 1.72 5.01 -8.92
CA GLY A 166 1.33 4.03 -7.90
C GLY A 166 0.08 4.45 -7.12
N ALA A 167 -0.40 3.58 -6.23
CA ALA A 167 -1.62 3.83 -5.44
C ALA A 167 -1.51 5.11 -4.58
N VAL A 168 -0.36 5.33 -3.93
CA VAL A 168 -0.09 6.53 -3.11
C VAL A 168 0.24 7.72 -4.02
N GLY A 169 1.22 7.58 -4.90
CA GLY A 169 1.74 8.69 -5.72
C GLY A 169 0.69 9.39 -6.58
N GLN A 170 -0.28 8.63 -7.13
CA GLN A 170 -1.30 9.23 -7.99
C GLN A 170 -2.26 10.14 -7.20
N LEU A 171 -2.48 9.85 -5.92
CA LEU A 171 -3.32 10.65 -5.03
C LEU A 171 -2.56 11.88 -4.54
N VAL A 172 -1.29 11.69 -4.13
CA VAL A 172 -0.41 12.81 -3.73
C VAL A 172 -0.34 13.86 -4.84
N GLY A 173 -0.17 13.43 -6.09
CA GLY A 173 -0.12 14.35 -7.22
C GLY A 173 -1.41 15.14 -7.39
N GLN A 174 -2.56 14.48 -7.30
CA GLN A 174 -3.86 15.14 -7.38
C GLN A 174 -4.09 16.11 -6.22
N PHE A 175 -3.72 15.75 -4.98
CA PHE A 175 -3.79 16.66 -3.83
C PHE A 175 -2.92 17.90 -4.04
N ALA A 176 -1.69 17.72 -4.53
CA ALA A 176 -0.79 18.82 -4.84
C ALA A 176 -1.32 19.72 -5.97
N LYS A 177 -1.87 19.14 -7.03
CA LYS A 177 -2.52 19.89 -8.12
C LYS A 177 -3.72 20.70 -7.62
N LEU A 178 -4.59 20.09 -6.80
CA LEU A 178 -5.75 20.77 -6.21
C LEU A 178 -5.35 21.92 -5.28
N LEU A 179 -4.20 21.82 -4.60
CA LEU A 179 -3.64 22.89 -3.78
C LEU A 179 -3.02 24.03 -4.59
N GLY A 180 -2.81 23.83 -5.90
CA GLY A 180 -2.17 24.79 -6.79
C GLY A 180 -0.64 24.73 -6.76
N CYS A 181 -0.06 23.55 -6.51
CA CYS A 181 1.36 23.29 -6.71
C CYS A 181 1.67 22.98 -8.18
N TYR A 182 2.94 23.15 -8.56
CA TYR A 182 3.49 22.57 -9.78
C TYR A 182 4.00 21.16 -9.48
N VAL A 183 3.57 20.16 -10.24
CA VAL A 183 3.75 18.75 -9.89
C VAL A 183 4.37 17.97 -11.04
N VAL A 184 5.50 17.33 -10.74
CA VAL A 184 6.20 16.42 -11.68
C VAL A 184 6.28 15.02 -11.09
N GLY A 185 6.02 14.01 -11.92
CA GLY A 185 6.04 12.61 -11.51
C GLY A 185 7.02 11.76 -12.31
N SER A 186 7.67 10.79 -11.67
CA SER A 186 8.41 9.75 -12.39
C SER A 186 7.67 8.40 -12.36
N ALA A 187 7.70 7.71 -13.50
CA ALA A 187 7.17 6.36 -13.64
C ALA A 187 8.09 5.49 -14.53
N GLY A 188 7.85 4.17 -14.58
CA GLY A 188 8.76 3.23 -15.22
C GLY A 188 8.39 2.81 -16.64
N THR A 189 7.36 3.41 -17.25
CA THR A 189 6.92 3.14 -18.62
C THR A 189 6.30 4.39 -19.24
N LYS A 190 6.35 4.53 -20.57
CA LYS A 190 5.67 5.60 -21.31
C LYS A 190 4.17 5.67 -21.03
N GLU A 191 3.48 4.54 -21.00
CA GLU A 191 2.04 4.49 -20.69
C GLU A 191 1.71 5.13 -19.33
N LYS A 192 2.53 4.86 -18.31
CA LYS A 192 2.34 5.45 -16.97
C LYS A 192 2.62 6.94 -16.97
N VAL A 193 3.60 7.40 -17.75
CA VAL A 193 3.87 8.84 -17.95
C VAL A 193 2.68 9.52 -18.64
N ASP A 194 2.14 8.92 -19.69
CA ASP A 194 0.98 9.45 -20.40
C ASP A 194 -0.26 9.49 -19.48
N LEU A 195 -0.44 8.50 -18.59
CA LEU A 195 -1.50 8.53 -17.57
C LEU A 195 -1.31 9.67 -16.57
N LEU A 196 -0.08 9.93 -16.11
CA LEU A 196 0.22 11.02 -15.18
C LEU A 196 -0.19 12.37 -15.74
N LYS A 197 0.19 12.66 -16.98
CA LYS A 197 -0.15 13.93 -17.64
C LYS A 197 -1.63 14.02 -17.99
N ASN A 198 -2.17 13.01 -18.66
CA ASN A 198 -3.49 13.12 -19.29
C ASN A 198 -4.67 12.80 -18.36
N LYS A 199 -4.50 11.86 -17.42
CA LYS A 199 -5.58 11.42 -16.53
C LYS A 199 -5.47 12.03 -15.14
N PHE A 200 -4.26 12.11 -14.59
CA PHE A 200 -4.04 12.60 -13.22
C PHE A 200 -3.70 14.09 -13.16
N GLY A 201 -3.48 14.74 -14.31
CA GLY A 201 -3.29 16.19 -14.39
C GLY A 201 -1.95 16.68 -13.86
N PHE A 202 -0.92 15.83 -13.83
CA PHE A 202 0.45 16.26 -13.53
C PHE A 202 0.90 17.26 -14.60
N ASP A 203 1.67 18.28 -14.21
CA ASP A 203 2.19 19.25 -15.17
C ASP A 203 3.19 18.58 -16.11
N GLU A 204 4.12 17.84 -15.53
CA GLU A 204 5.11 17.07 -16.28
C GLU A 204 5.31 15.67 -15.69
N ALA A 205 5.81 14.76 -16.51
CA ALA A 205 6.20 13.43 -16.05
C ALA A 205 7.24 12.82 -16.99
N PHE A 206 8.07 11.93 -16.45
CA PHE A 206 9.12 11.27 -17.23
C PHE A 206 9.29 9.79 -16.89
N ASN A 207 9.78 9.03 -17.87
CA ASN A 207 10.12 7.63 -17.68
C ASN A 207 11.54 7.52 -17.13
N TYR A 208 11.70 7.24 -15.84
CA TYR A 208 13.02 7.20 -15.21
C TYR A 208 13.95 6.14 -15.81
N LYS A 209 13.42 5.13 -16.52
CA LYS A 209 14.21 4.08 -17.17
C LYS A 209 14.82 4.51 -18.50
N GLU A 210 14.31 5.59 -19.10
CA GLU A 210 14.80 6.13 -20.38
C GLU A 210 15.80 7.28 -20.15
N GLU A 211 15.86 7.83 -18.93
CA GLU A 211 16.83 8.85 -18.54
C GLU A 211 18.18 8.22 -18.14
N GLN A 212 19.27 8.68 -18.77
CA GLN A 212 20.64 8.27 -18.42
C GLN A 212 21.17 9.01 -17.19
N ASP A 213 20.72 10.25 -16.99
CA ASP A 213 21.12 11.13 -15.89
C ASP A 213 19.88 11.74 -15.23
N TRP A 214 19.61 11.31 -14.00
CA TRP A 214 18.44 11.76 -13.24
C TRP A 214 18.61 13.18 -12.68
N ASP A 215 19.82 13.65 -12.39
CA ASP A 215 20.05 15.04 -11.98
C ASP A 215 19.72 15.98 -13.13
N ALA A 216 20.24 15.69 -14.33
CA ALA A 216 19.92 16.45 -15.53
C ALA A 216 18.42 16.41 -15.85
N ALA A 217 17.78 15.25 -15.74
CA ALA A 217 16.34 15.12 -15.97
C ALA A 217 15.53 16.00 -15.00
N LEU A 218 15.85 15.97 -13.71
CA LEU A 218 15.16 16.79 -12.71
C LEU A 218 15.35 18.29 -12.97
N LYS A 219 16.56 18.75 -13.32
CA LYS A 219 16.81 20.16 -13.69
C LYS A 219 15.98 20.64 -14.87
N ARG A 220 15.72 19.78 -15.86
CA ARG A 220 14.86 20.13 -17.01
C ARG A 220 13.43 20.46 -16.58
N TYR A 221 12.89 19.75 -15.59
CA TYR A 221 11.52 19.93 -15.12
C TYR A 221 11.41 20.90 -13.94
N PHE A 222 12.50 21.12 -13.21
CA PHE A 222 12.61 21.97 -12.03
C PHE A 222 13.78 22.94 -12.16
N PRO A 223 13.74 23.92 -13.09
CA PRO A 223 14.83 24.88 -13.27
C PRO A 223 15.08 25.72 -12.00
N ASP A 224 14.04 25.93 -11.20
CA ASP A 224 14.10 26.65 -9.92
C ASP A 224 14.28 25.73 -8.70
N GLY A 225 14.42 24.41 -8.93
CA GLY A 225 14.53 23.37 -7.90
C GLY A 225 13.20 22.87 -7.34
N ILE A 226 13.30 21.94 -6.38
CA ILE A 226 12.19 21.17 -5.79
C ILE A 226 11.95 21.64 -4.34
N ASP A 227 10.72 22.04 -4.01
CA ASP A 227 10.33 22.37 -2.62
C ASP A 227 9.91 21.13 -1.84
N ILE A 228 9.23 20.18 -2.48
CA ILE A 228 8.71 18.97 -1.85
C ILE A 228 9.07 17.75 -2.68
N TYR A 229 9.64 16.76 -2.01
CA TYR A 229 9.77 15.42 -2.58
C TYR A 229 8.94 14.42 -1.78
N PHE A 230 7.97 13.79 -2.45
CA PHE A 230 7.27 12.63 -1.90
C PHE A 230 8.02 11.35 -2.33
N GLU A 231 8.73 10.76 -1.37
CA GLU A 231 9.71 9.69 -1.60
C GLU A 231 9.09 8.30 -1.42
N ASN A 232 8.99 7.55 -2.52
CA ASN A 232 8.50 6.16 -2.57
C ASN A 232 9.55 5.13 -3.04
N VAL A 233 10.71 5.57 -3.52
CA VAL A 233 11.69 4.78 -4.28
C VAL A 233 13.04 4.68 -3.57
N GLY A 234 13.62 5.79 -3.11
CA GLY A 234 14.95 5.85 -2.49
C GLY A 234 16.11 5.69 -3.47
N GLY A 235 17.30 5.42 -2.94
CA GLY A 235 18.51 5.15 -3.71
C GLY A 235 18.92 6.32 -4.61
N LYS A 236 19.40 6.02 -5.83
CA LYS A 236 19.90 7.01 -6.79
C LYS A 236 18.93 8.16 -7.10
N MET A 237 17.62 7.94 -6.97
CA MET A 237 16.63 8.99 -7.20
C MET A 237 16.66 10.00 -6.06
N LEU A 238 16.82 9.54 -4.82
CA LEU A 238 16.99 10.42 -3.67
C LEU A 238 18.26 11.26 -3.80
N ASP A 239 19.38 10.65 -4.21
CA ASP A 239 20.64 11.36 -4.45
C ASP A 239 20.46 12.48 -5.49
N ALA A 240 19.81 12.18 -6.61
CA ALA A 240 19.53 13.17 -7.65
C ALA A 240 18.59 14.28 -7.16
N VAL A 241 17.56 13.95 -6.37
CA VAL A 241 16.63 14.94 -5.82
C VAL A 241 17.34 15.87 -4.84
N LEU A 242 18.19 15.36 -3.95
CA LEU A 242 18.91 16.16 -2.96
C LEU A 242 19.73 17.29 -3.60
N LEU A 243 20.32 17.05 -4.78
CA LEU A 243 21.06 18.05 -5.56
C LEU A 243 20.16 19.14 -6.18
N ASN A 244 18.86 18.86 -6.30
CA ASN A 244 17.85 19.74 -6.92
C ASN A 244 16.87 20.33 -5.90
N MET A 245 17.04 20.06 -4.60
CA MET A 245 16.17 20.62 -3.56
C MET A 245 16.42 22.11 -3.35
N ARG A 246 15.34 22.85 -3.17
CA ARG A 246 15.36 24.25 -2.75
C ARG A 246 15.68 24.36 -1.26
N LEU A 247 16.18 25.54 -0.86
CA LEU A 247 16.38 25.85 0.56
C LEU A 247 15.05 25.72 1.32
N ARG A 248 15.07 25.02 2.47
CA ARG A 248 13.87 24.65 3.26
C ARG A 248 12.92 23.68 2.57
N GLY A 249 13.37 23.00 1.52
CA GLY A 249 12.61 21.91 0.93
C GLY A 249 12.41 20.75 1.90
N ARG A 250 11.37 19.95 1.68
CA ARG A 250 10.98 18.83 2.55
C ARG A 250 10.94 17.53 1.76
N ILE A 251 11.33 16.45 2.42
CA ILE A 251 11.25 15.09 1.87
C ILE A 251 10.37 14.26 2.79
N ALA A 252 9.20 13.83 2.32
CA ALA A 252 8.37 12.87 3.03
C ALA A 252 8.78 11.46 2.60
N VAL A 253 9.56 10.78 3.45
CA VAL A 253 10.00 9.40 3.21
C VAL A 253 8.86 8.44 3.51
N CYS A 254 8.04 8.18 2.50
CA CYS A 254 6.94 7.23 2.56
C CYS A 254 7.42 5.78 2.37
N GLY A 255 8.36 5.57 1.46
CA GLY A 255 8.90 4.25 1.16
C GLY A 255 10.17 4.35 0.33
N MET A 256 10.92 3.24 0.28
CA MET A 256 12.14 3.15 -0.52
C MET A 256 12.16 1.82 -1.29
N ILE A 257 11.18 1.62 -2.18
CA ILE A 257 10.95 0.31 -2.82
C ILE A 257 12.15 -0.22 -3.61
N SER A 258 13.03 0.66 -4.12
CA SER A 258 14.25 0.23 -4.81
C SER A 258 15.21 -0.52 -3.89
N GLN A 259 15.09 -0.34 -2.57
CA GLN A 259 16.00 -0.88 -1.58
C GLN A 259 15.55 -2.21 -0.98
N TYR A 260 14.30 -2.63 -1.19
CA TYR A 260 13.69 -3.75 -0.45
C TYR A 260 14.33 -5.11 -0.71
N ASN A 261 15.09 -5.26 -1.79
CA ASN A 261 15.68 -6.52 -2.21
C ASN A 261 17.21 -6.58 -2.03
N PHE A 262 17.85 -5.53 -1.50
CA PHE A 262 19.24 -5.60 -1.06
C PHE A 262 19.34 -6.24 0.34
N ASP A 263 20.49 -6.81 0.65
CA ASP A 263 20.81 -7.35 1.97
C ASP A 263 21.31 -6.25 2.92
#